data_AF-A0AAX3M057-F1
#
_entry.id   AF-A0AAX3M057-F1
#
_cell.length_a   1.000
_cell.length_b   1.000
_cell.length_c   1.000
_cell.angle_alpha   90.00
_cell.angle_beta   90.00
_cell.angle_gamma   90.00
#
_symmetry.space_group_name_H-M   'P 1'
#
loop_
_entity.id
_entity.type
_entity.pdbx_description
1 polymer ?
#
loop_
_entity_poly.entity_id
_entity_poly.type
_entity_poly.pdbx_seq_one_letter_code
_entity_poly.pdbx_strand_id
1 'polypeptide(L)' 'MARTQTQKAIRKAKRSGSWIPEYSRKANEDYAAISQHTRITSTKQERLQKVKHKKHITHDDASFLCLLVESSDRRYA' A
#
# COMPACT_ATOMS: atom_id res chain seq x y z
N MET A 1 -10.50 -26.36 -10.08
CA MET A 1 -11.50 -25.27 -10.09
C MET A 1 -12.43 -25.41 -11.27
N ALA A 2 -13.73 -25.17 -11.08
CA ALA A 2 -14.69 -25.13 -12.18
C ALA A 2 -14.44 -23.91 -13.07
N ARG A 3 -14.55 -24.10 -14.40
CA ARG A 3 -14.39 -23.01 -15.37
C ARG A 3 -15.68 -22.18 -15.47
N THR A 4 -15.54 -20.87 -15.64
CA THR A 4 -16.68 -19.98 -15.88
C THR A 4 -17.35 -20.31 -17.22
N GLN A 5 -18.63 -19.95 -17.35
CA GLN A 5 -19.41 -20.19 -18.56
C GLN A 5 -18.79 -19.49 -19.78
N THR A 6 -18.29 -18.27 -19.62
CA THR A 6 -17.61 -17.49 -20.66
C THR A 6 -16.35 -18.20 -21.18
N GLN A 7 -15.53 -18.75 -20.28
CA GLN A 7 -14.34 -19.51 -20.67
C GLN A 7 -14.68 -20.78 -21.46
N LYS A 8 -15.83 -21.42 -21.15
CA LYS A 8 -16.33 -22.58 -21.90
C LYS A 8 -16.81 -22.17 -23.29
N ALA A 9 -17.55 -21.06 -23.40
CA ALA A 9 -18.05 -20.52 -24.67
C ALA A 9 -16.89 -20.14 -25.61
N ILE A 10 -15.87 -19.43 -25.11
CA ILE A 10 -14.68 -19.06 -25.88
C ILE A 10 -13.98 -20.30 -26.44
N ARG A 11 -13.81 -21.36 -25.62
CA ARG A 11 -13.20 -22.61 -26.08
C ARG A 11 -14.02 -23.33 -27.14
N LYS A 12 -15.36 -23.32 -27.03
CA LYS A 12 -16.24 -23.93 -28.02
C LYS A 12 -16.08 -23.25 -29.38
N ALA A 13 -16.12 -21.92 -29.39
CA ALA A 13 -15.99 -21.13 -30.62
C ALA A 13 -14.59 -21.26 -31.25
N LYS A 14 -13.51 -21.34 -30.45
CA LYS A 14 -12.17 -21.67 -30.95
C LYS A 14 -12.11 -22.99 -31.70
N ARG A 15 -12.75 -24.04 -31.17
CA ARG A 15 -12.77 -25.36 -31.82
C ARG A 15 -13.57 -25.37 -33.10
N SER A 16 -14.65 -24.61 -33.17
CA SER A 16 -15.49 -24.51 -34.37
C SER A 16 -14.97 -23.52 -35.42
N GLY A 17 -13.80 -22.90 -35.19
CA GLY A 17 -13.27 -21.86 -36.08
C GLY A 17 -14.15 -20.60 -36.17
N SER A 18 -15.07 -20.42 -35.23
CA SER A 18 -16.04 -19.32 -35.25
C SER A 18 -15.44 -18.05 -34.64
N TRP A 19 -15.79 -16.90 -35.21
CA TRP A 19 -15.36 -15.59 -34.69
C TRP A 19 -15.94 -15.32 -33.30
N ILE A 20 -15.15 -14.70 -32.42
CA ILE A 20 -15.50 -14.44 -31.02
C ILE A 20 -15.37 -12.93 -30.74
N PRO A 21 -16.46 -12.24 -30.33
CA PRO A 21 -16.42 -10.81 -29.99
C PRO A 21 -15.46 -10.48 -28.83
N GLU A 22 -15.22 -11.42 -27.91
CA GLU A 22 -14.25 -11.24 -26.82
C GLU A 22 -12.81 -11.06 -27.33
N TYR A 23 -12.49 -11.54 -28.54
CA TYR A 23 -11.18 -11.29 -29.16
C TYR A 23 -11.06 -9.87 -29.71
N SER A 24 -12.16 -9.27 -30.18
CA SER A 24 -12.15 -7.86 -30.62
C SER A 24 -12.21 -6.88 -29.44
N ARG A 25 -12.72 -7.29 -28.27
CA ARG A 25 -12.70 -6.48 -27.04
C ARG A 25 -11.28 -6.15 -26.54
N LYS A 26 -10.28 -6.92 -26.95
CA LYS A 26 -8.88 -6.80 -26.55
C LYS A 26 -8.02 -5.97 -27.53
N ALA A 27 -8.62 -5.03 -28.26
CA ALA A 27 -7.89 -4.14 -29.18
C ALA A 27 -6.87 -3.19 -28.51
N ASN A 28 -6.71 -3.25 -27.17
CA ASN A 28 -5.77 -2.44 -26.43
C ASN A 28 -5.04 -3.30 -25.40
N GLU A 29 -4.16 -4.22 -25.87
CA GLU A 29 -3.32 -5.05 -24.98
C GLU A 29 -2.46 -4.19 -24.05
N ASP A 30 -2.07 -2.99 -24.49
CA ASP A 30 -1.30 -2.02 -23.69
C ASP A 30 -2.08 -1.51 -22.48
N TYR A 31 -3.41 -1.39 -22.59
CA TYR A 31 -4.27 -0.97 -21.48
C TYR A 31 -4.25 -1.98 -20.33
N ALA A 32 -4.01 -3.27 -20.61
CA ALA A 32 -3.87 -4.33 -19.59
C ALA A 32 -2.41 -4.56 -19.16
N ALA A 33 -1.43 -4.05 -19.91
CA ALA A 33 -0.01 -4.18 -19.57
C ALA A 33 0.36 -3.35 -18.32
N ILE A 34 -0.38 -2.28 -18.04
CA ILE A 34 -0.23 -1.46 -16.84
C ILE A 34 -1.39 -1.73 -15.89
N SER A 35 -1.08 -1.86 -14.60
CA SER A 35 -2.13 -2.05 -13.58
C SER A 35 -3.02 -0.81 -13.48
N GLN A 36 -4.33 -0.98 -13.69
CA GLN A 36 -5.33 0.09 -13.76
C GLN A 36 -5.88 0.54 -12.40
N HIS A 37 -5.42 -0.03 -11.30
CA HIS A 37 -5.93 0.36 -9.99
C HIS A 37 -5.50 1.79 -9.66
N THR A 38 -6.38 2.54 -9.00
CA THR A 38 -6.03 3.84 -8.43
C THR A 38 -4.99 3.63 -7.34
N ARG A 39 -3.82 4.26 -7.50
CA ARG A 39 -2.79 4.26 -6.46
C ARG A 39 -3.14 5.30 -5.42
N ILE A 40 -3.34 4.86 -4.19
CA ILE A 40 -3.67 5.73 -3.06
C ILE A 40 -2.44 5.81 -2.17
N THR A 41 -2.07 7.03 -1.78
CA THR A 41 -1.00 7.25 -0.80
C THR A 41 -1.47 6.81 0.59
N SER A 42 -0.58 6.18 1.35
CA SER A 42 -0.89 5.69 2.70
C SER A 42 -1.45 6.76 3.62
N THR A 43 -2.40 6.39 4.48
CA THR A 43 -3.00 7.31 5.44
C THR A 43 -2.03 7.69 6.56
N LYS A 44 -2.35 8.76 7.31
CA LYS A 44 -1.54 9.18 8.48
C LYS A 44 -1.39 8.05 9.50
N GLN A 45 -2.45 7.30 9.77
CA GLN A 45 -2.44 6.19 10.73
C GLN A 45 -1.52 5.05 10.27
N GLU A 46 -1.64 4.63 9.01
CA GLU A 46 -0.77 3.62 8.40
C GLU A 46 0.70 4.04 8.43
N ARG A 47 0.98 5.33 8.19
CA ARG A 47 2.34 5.86 8.21
C ARG A 47 2.94 5.90 9.61
N LEU A 48 2.16 6.27 10.62
CA LEU A 48 2.63 6.36 12.02
C LEU A 48 2.86 4.98 12.65
N GLN A 49 2.04 3.99 12.30
CA GLN A 49 2.21 2.62 12.79
C GLN A 49 3.36 1.88 12.09
N LYS A 50 3.78 2.36 10.91
CA LYS A 50 4.90 1.77 10.17
C LYS A 50 6.23 2.15 10.79
N VAL A 51 6.75 1.30 11.68
CA VAL A 51 8.13 1.43 12.18
C VAL A 51 9.11 0.99 11.10
N LYS A 52 9.49 1.92 10.22
CA LYS A 52 10.47 1.64 9.15
C LYS A 52 11.92 1.63 9.66
N HIS A 53 12.25 2.54 10.58
CA HIS A 53 13.59 2.69 11.14
C HIS A 53 13.50 2.62 12.66
N LYS A 54 13.89 1.49 13.24
CA LYS A 54 13.91 1.31 14.70
C LYS A 54 15.09 2.11 15.26
N LYS A 55 14.80 3.24 15.90
CA LYS A 55 15.81 3.99 16.67
C LYS A 55 16.18 3.12 17.88
N HIS A 56 17.47 2.86 18.06
CA HIS A 56 17.96 2.26 19.29
C HIS A 56 17.88 3.33 20.38
N ILE A 57 17.01 3.13 21.37
CA ILE A 57 16.99 3.97 22.57
C ILE A 57 18.11 3.43 23.45
N THR A 58 19.31 3.98 23.29
CA THR A 58 20.41 3.76 24.24
C THR A 58 20.00 4.43 25.55
N HIS A 59 19.61 3.63 26.54
CA HIS A 59 19.56 4.05 27.93
C HIS A 59 20.98 4.01 28.49
N ASP A 60 21.80 4.99 28.11
CA ASP A 60 23.04 5.33 28.81
C ASP A 60 22.97 6.83 29.13
N ASP A 61 22.39 7.11 30.30
CA ASP A 61 22.64 8.24 31.21
C ASP A 61 22.72 9.70 30.72
N ALA A 62 22.13 10.08 29.57
CA ALA A 62 21.98 11.50 29.25
C ALA A 62 20.76 11.80 28.38
N SER A 63 19.64 12.10 29.04
CA SER A 63 18.45 12.69 28.42
C SER A 63 18.77 14.10 27.92
N PHE A 64 18.71 14.29 26.60
CA PHE A 64 18.82 15.59 25.96
C PHE A 64 17.77 16.58 26.52
N LEU A 65 18.25 17.75 26.99
CA LEU A 65 17.53 19.03 27.11
C LEU A 65 16.33 19.12 28.08
N CYS A 66 16.60 19.10 29.39
CA CYS A 66 15.76 19.84 30.35
C CYS A 66 16.51 21.08 30.84
N LEU A 67 16.60 22.12 29.99
CA LEU A 67 16.90 23.48 30.43
C LEU A 67 15.62 24.09 31.02
N LEU A 68 15.20 23.60 32.19
CA LEU A 68 14.28 24.33 33.04
C LEU A 68 15.14 24.99 34.12
N VAL A 69 15.43 26.26 33.85
CA VAL A 69 16.02 27.28 34.72
C VAL A 69 15.84 26.93 36.19
N GLU A 70 16.96 26.77 36.90
CA GLU A 70 16.99 26.87 38.36
C GLU A 70 16.42 28.23 38.74
N SER A 71 15.17 28.27 39.22
CA SER A 71 14.73 29.35 40.09
C SER A 71 15.15 28.98 41.51
N SER A 72 16.43 29.21 41.79
CA SER A 72 16.93 29.31 43.15
C SER A 72 16.14 30.38 43.90
N ASP A 73 15.80 30.07 45.15
CA ASP A 73 15.28 30.98 46.17
C ASP A 73 13.82 31.42 46.07
N ARG A 74 12.94 30.64 46.73
CA ARG A 74 12.03 31.18 47.77
C ARG A 74 11.82 30.16 48.90
N ARG A 75 12.76 30.13 49.85
CA ARG A 75 12.43 29.87 51.25
C ARG A 75 12.26 31.23 51.91
N TYR A 76 11.10 31.51 52.49
CA TYR A 76 10.91 32.13 53.82
C TYR A 76 9.40 32.28 54.07
N ALA A 77 8.99 31.76 55.24
CA ALA A 77 7.83 32.07 56.07
C ALA A 77 6.46 32.27 55.40
#